data_AF-A0A6B2NTA4-F1
#
_entry.id   AF-A0A6B2NTA4-F1
#
_cell.length_a   1.000
_cell.length_b   1.000
_cell.length_c   1.000
_cell.angle_alpha   90.00
_cell.angle_beta   90.00
_cell.angle_gamma   90.00
#
_symmetry.space_group_name_H-M   'P 1'
#
loop_
_entity.id
_entity.type
_entity.pdbx_description
1 polymer ?
#
loop_
_entity_poly.entity_id
_entity_poly.type
_entity_poly.pdbx_seq_one_letter_code
_entity_poly.pdbx_strand_id
1 'polypeptide(L)'
;MERRLAAVLVADFAGYSSHVGRNEELAVRAARGHLDAIELVIGLHRGRVVKTMGDGLLAEFASSRDAVGCAAAIQHRMMERNAPLEASEQMLLRVGVHSGEILSESGDIFGDDVNIAARIEAHAPTGGVAVSECVRDEVAGRLDIAFRDAGSPALKNISRSIRLFDWMPLRQADAPAARPKAVADKPSLAVLPLTNWSASPQTEYIADGLTEDIISALARVPWLFVIARNSSFAYKGTPMDVRQIGRDLGVRYVLEGSMRIQGNRIRVSGQLADTASGAQVWSERFDGTDEDIFDLQDKVTAAVVAAVAPTVQMAEMERAAQSAPGNASAYDYYLQGLAALNRAQVAKAADLLDAAIDASPGYAKAMALRAWCHTLNVAWRVGYAQDTDRARGGELAKAALDLAPGDLEVAAYAGYTLAFFGLEIERGMGLVRQACDGCPSFAWAWTSLAMLEALQGDSDKVLDLAGRARQLNPKDPLWFRALVAIAAVHRDAGRFDEALQAAQEGLQLNPNVVVLYVHLICALCELDRMDEARTMASRLLDLSPEFSVSRFQDHHKYFRAALHTAQNTRWLTAVGLPE
;
A
#
# COMPACT_ATOMS: atom_id res chain seq x y z
N MET A 1 23.85 -34.14 -43.38
CA MET A 1 22.45 -34.22 -42.91
C MET A 1 22.42 -35.00 -41.61
N GLU A 2 22.01 -34.36 -40.53
CA GLU A 2 21.91 -34.97 -39.19
C GLU A 2 20.48 -34.74 -38.66
N ARG A 3 19.86 -35.80 -38.11
CA ARG A 3 18.54 -35.72 -37.48
C ARG A 3 18.68 -35.66 -35.97
N ARG A 4 17.98 -34.73 -35.33
CA ARG A 4 17.98 -34.58 -33.88
C ARG A 4 16.71 -33.90 -33.38
N LEU A 5 16.40 -34.09 -32.11
CA LEU A 5 15.37 -33.32 -31.42
C LEU A 5 15.88 -31.91 -31.12
N ALA A 6 15.02 -30.91 -31.36
CA ALA A 6 15.27 -29.52 -31.00
C ALA A 6 13.95 -28.80 -30.71
N ALA A 7 14.04 -27.69 -29.99
CA ALA A 7 12.96 -26.72 -29.93
C ALA A 7 13.21 -25.63 -30.99
N VAL A 8 12.18 -25.34 -31.78
CA VAL A 8 12.19 -24.38 -32.87
C VAL A 8 11.33 -23.19 -32.49
N LEU A 9 11.91 -22.00 -32.55
CA LEU A 9 11.25 -20.72 -32.32
C LEU A 9 11.14 -19.98 -33.67
N VAL A 10 9.93 -19.59 -34.03
CA VAL A 10 9.66 -18.70 -35.17
C VAL A 10 9.06 -17.42 -34.64
N ALA A 11 9.54 -16.28 -35.13
CA ALA A 11 8.97 -14.99 -34.78
C ALA A 11 8.78 -14.11 -36.01
N ASP A 12 7.74 -13.28 -36.00
CA ASP A 12 7.35 -12.40 -37.11
C ASP A 12 6.67 -11.12 -36.60
N PHE A 13 6.86 -10.00 -37.29
CA PHE A 13 6.19 -8.73 -36.95
C PHE A 13 4.74 -8.71 -37.47
N ALA A 14 3.79 -8.63 -36.54
CA ALA A 14 2.39 -8.49 -36.88
C ALA A 14 2.13 -7.15 -37.59
N GLY A 15 1.50 -7.21 -38.77
CA GLY A 15 1.11 -6.01 -39.51
C GLY A 15 2.27 -5.28 -40.20
N TYR A 16 3.43 -5.93 -40.39
CA TYR A 16 4.61 -5.34 -41.02
C TYR A 16 4.31 -4.65 -42.36
N SER A 17 3.50 -5.28 -43.22
CA SER A 17 3.10 -4.69 -44.51
C SER A 17 2.38 -3.34 -44.37
N SER A 18 1.62 -3.14 -43.28
CA SER A 18 0.95 -1.86 -43.00
C SER A 18 1.94 -0.77 -42.56
N HIS A 19 2.99 -1.13 -41.83
CA HIS A 19 4.07 -0.18 -41.49
C HIS A 19 4.88 0.23 -42.73
N VAL A 20 5.22 -0.74 -43.58
CA VAL A 20 5.90 -0.49 -44.87
C VAL A 20 5.07 0.44 -45.76
N GLY A 21 3.75 0.23 -45.83
CA GLY A 21 2.86 1.08 -46.62
C GLY A 21 2.76 2.54 -46.16
N ARG A 22 3.11 2.84 -44.89
CA ARG A 22 3.14 4.22 -44.36
C ARG A 22 4.49 4.90 -44.61
N ASN A 23 5.59 4.20 -44.31
CA ASN A 23 6.95 4.67 -44.52
C ASN A 23 7.91 3.47 -44.56
N GLU A 24 8.28 3.05 -45.77
CA GLU A 24 9.10 1.88 -46.02
C GLU A 24 10.48 1.96 -45.35
N GLU A 25 11.18 3.09 -45.47
CA GLU A 25 12.53 3.24 -44.92
C GLU A 25 12.54 3.17 -43.39
N LEU A 26 11.55 3.79 -42.74
CA LEU A 26 11.41 3.78 -41.29
C LEU A 26 10.99 2.41 -40.77
N ALA A 27 10.08 1.71 -41.47
CA ALA A 27 9.65 0.38 -41.10
C ALA A 27 10.80 -0.65 -41.18
N VAL A 28 11.57 -0.63 -42.27
CA VAL A 28 12.74 -1.52 -42.43
C VAL A 28 13.80 -1.24 -41.36
N ARG A 29 14.07 0.04 -41.05
CA ARG A 29 15.04 0.41 -40.01
C ARG A 29 14.60 -0.03 -38.62
N ALA A 30 13.32 0.17 -38.28
CA ALA A 30 12.76 -0.23 -37.00
C ALA A 30 12.78 -1.76 -36.83
N ALA A 31 12.31 -2.50 -37.84
CA ALA A 31 12.34 -3.96 -37.83
C ALA A 31 13.75 -4.51 -37.67
N ARG A 32 14.73 -3.96 -38.39
CA ARG A 32 16.15 -4.36 -38.23
C ARG A 32 16.67 -4.13 -36.82
N GLY A 33 16.39 -2.95 -36.24
CA GLY A 33 16.80 -2.66 -34.86
C GLY A 33 16.12 -3.54 -33.81
N HIS A 34 14.90 -4.00 -34.06
CA HIS A 34 14.23 -4.99 -33.21
C HIS A 34 14.83 -6.40 -33.39
N LEU A 35 15.10 -6.83 -34.62
CA LEU A 35 15.74 -8.11 -34.90
C LEU A 35 17.12 -8.19 -34.25
N ASP A 36 17.96 -7.16 -34.38
CA ASP A 36 19.28 -7.10 -33.73
C ASP A 36 19.17 -7.26 -32.19
N ALA A 37 18.15 -6.66 -31.58
CA ALA A 37 17.89 -6.79 -30.15
C ALA A 37 17.42 -8.21 -29.77
N ILE A 38 16.65 -8.86 -30.64
CA ILE A 38 16.14 -10.22 -30.42
C ILE A 38 17.26 -11.26 -30.58
N GLU A 39 18.16 -11.09 -31.56
CA GLU A 39 19.32 -11.97 -31.75
C GLU A 39 20.18 -12.07 -30.48
N LEU A 40 20.37 -10.94 -29.78
CA LEU A 40 21.06 -10.90 -28.48
C LEU A 40 20.34 -11.74 -27.41
N VAL A 41 19.00 -11.62 -27.31
CA VAL A 41 18.20 -12.39 -26.35
C VAL A 41 18.29 -13.89 -26.65
N ILE A 42 18.25 -14.27 -27.93
CA ILE A 42 18.40 -15.66 -28.36
C ILE A 42 19.76 -16.22 -27.91
N GLY A 43 20.84 -15.47 -28.09
CA GLY A 43 22.17 -15.86 -27.63
C GLY A 43 22.26 -16.03 -26.11
N LEU A 44 21.66 -15.13 -25.33
CA LEU A 44 21.61 -15.21 -23.86
C LEU A 44 20.86 -16.45 -23.36
N HIS A 45 19.86 -16.90 -24.11
CA HIS A 45 19.10 -18.12 -23.83
C HIS A 45 19.69 -19.36 -24.54
N ARG A 46 20.96 -19.33 -24.94
CA ARG A 46 21.67 -20.47 -25.55
C ARG A 46 21.01 -20.99 -26.84
N GLY A 47 20.25 -20.13 -27.53
CA GLY A 47 19.69 -20.42 -28.85
C GLY A 47 20.66 -20.04 -29.96
N ARG A 48 20.42 -20.61 -31.15
CA ARG A 48 21.12 -20.24 -32.38
C ARG A 48 20.12 -19.73 -33.40
N VAL A 49 20.35 -18.51 -33.90
CA VAL A 49 19.59 -17.99 -35.04
C VAL A 49 20.01 -18.76 -36.29
N VAL A 50 19.05 -19.38 -36.95
CA VAL A 50 19.26 -20.16 -38.17
C VAL A 50 19.21 -19.25 -39.39
N LYS A 51 18.17 -18.42 -39.48
CA LYS A 51 18.00 -17.43 -40.56
C LYS A 51 17.02 -16.34 -40.18
N THR A 52 17.17 -15.20 -40.85
CA THR A 52 16.26 -14.05 -40.79
C THR A 52 15.47 -14.01 -42.10
N MET A 53 14.15 -13.84 -42.00
CA MET A 53 13.18 -13.93 -43.10
C MET A 53 12.51 -12.58 -43.34
N GLY A 54 13.30 -11.52 -43.55
CA GLY A 54 12.76 -10.17 -43.77
C GLY A 54 12.21 -9.55 -42.48
N ASP A 55 10.93 -9.80 -42.20
CA ASP A 55 10.18 -9.35 -41.01
C ASP A 55 10.10 -10.38 -39.89
N GLY A 56 10.72 -11.55 -40.07
CA GLY A 56 10.78 -12.59 -39.05
C GLY A 56 12.15 -13.23 -38.90
N LEU A 57 12.23 -14.20 -37.98
CA LEU A 57 13.41 -15.03 -37.77
C LEU A 57 13.04 -16.46 -37.39
N LEU A 58 14.00 -17.36 -37.61
CA LEU A 58 13.97 -18.76 -37.20
C LEU A 58 15.17 -19.04 -36.30
N ALA A 59 14.92 -19.57 -35.11
CA ALA A 59 15.95 -19.97 -34.16
C ALA A 59 15.73 -21.39 -33.64
N GLU A 60 16.82 -22.04 -33.28
CA GLU A 60 16.82 -23.37 -32.67
C GLU A 60 17.41 -23.36 -31.26
N PHE A 61 16.90 -24.25 -30.42
CA PHE A 61 17.31 -24.44 -29.04
C PHE A 61 17.45 -25.93 -28.74
N ALA A 62 18.40 -26.26 -27.86
CA ALA A 62 18.55 -27.63 -27.37
C ALA A 62 17.42 -28.05 -26.40
N SER A 63 16.68 -27.10 -25.83
CA SER A 63 15.59 -27.37 -24.89
C SER A 63 14.38 -26.46 -25.11
N SER A 64 13.18 -27.01 -24.91
CA SER A 64 11.93 -26.23 -24.94
C SER A 64 11.86 -25.19 -23.84
N ARG A 65 12.50 -25.44 -22.70
CA ARG A 65 12.59 -24.48 -21.59
C ARG A 65 13.33 -23.21 -22.02
N ASP A 66 14.48 -23.36 -22.67
CA ASP A 66 15.27 -22.23 -23.13
C ASP A 66 14.54 -21.47 -24.24
N ALA A 67 13.90 -22.19 -25.17
CA ALA A 67 13.10 -21.59 -26.24
C ALA A 67 11.92 -20.77 -25.71
N VAL A 68 11.15 -21.30 -24.75
CA VAL A 68 10.00 -20.60 -24.15
C VAL A 68 10.46 -19.44 -23.26
N GLY A 69 11.51 -19.62 -22.47
CA GLY A 69 12.10 -18.53 -21.69
C GLY A 69 12.60 -17.40 -22.58
N CYS A 70 13.23 -17.74 -23.71
CA CYS A 70 13.65 -16.78 -24.72
C CYS A 70 12.44 -16.05 -25.34
N ALA A 71 11.39 -16.79 -25.72
CA ALA A 71 10.18 -16.22 -26.30
C ALA A 71 9.52 -15.19 -25.35
N ALA A 72 9.46 -15.50 -24.05
CA ALA A 72 8.96 -14.56 -23.04
C ALA A 72 9.86 -13.33 -22.89
N ALA A 73 11.18 -13.52 -22.81
CA ALA A 73 12.14 -12.42 -22.73
C ALA A 73 12.10 -11.51 -23.97
N ILE A 74 11.91 -12.08 -25.16
CA ILE A 74 11.70 -11.33 -26.41
C ILE A 74 10.47 -10.42 -26.28
N GLN A 75 9.34 -10.94 -25.78
CA GLN A 75 8.12 -10.12 -25.65
C GLN A 75 8.29 -8.98 -24.64
N HIS A 76 8.92 -9.23 -23.49
CA HIS A 76 9.24 -8.15 -22.54
C HIS A 76 10.17 -7.10 -23.15
N ARG A 77 11.20 -7.52 -23.90
CA ARG A 77 12.13 -6.60 -24.56
C ARG A 77 11.44 -5.77 -25.63
N MET A 78 10.49 -6.35 -26.37
CA MET A 78 9.68 -5.64 -27.35
C MET A 78 8.77 -4.60 -26.68
N MET A 79 8.17 -4.92 -25.53
CA MET A 79 7.37 -3.97 -24.76
C MET A 79 8.19 -2.76 -24.31
N GLU A 80 9.39 -2.96 -23.75
CA GLU A 80 10.27 -1.86 -23.34
C GLU A 80 10.62 -0.92 -24.49
N ARG A 81 10.89 -1.50 -25.67
CA ARG A 81 11.25 -0.74 -26.87
C ARG A 81 10.07 0.00 -27.49
N ASN A 82 8.85 -0.51 -27.33
CA ASN A 82 7.62 0.10 -27.83
C ASN A 82 7.01 1.13 -26.85
N ALA A 83 7.35 1.07 -25.55
CA ALA A 83 6.80 1.96 -24.52
C ALA A 83 6.92 3.47 -24.81
N PRO A 84 8.01 4.01 -25.38
CA PRO A 84 8.11 5.44 -25.68
C PRO A 84 7.46 5.85 -27.02
N LEU A 85 6.90 4.91 -27.78
CA LEU A 85 6.36 5.15 -29.13
C LEU A 85 4.83 5.25 -29.11
N GLU A 86 4.30 6.10 -29.99
CA GLU A 86 2.86 6.18 -30.25
C GLU A 86 2.31 4.84 -30.79
N ALA A 87 1.06 4.51 -30.50
CA ALA A 87 0.47 3.22 -30.86
C ALA A 87 0.53 2.90 -32.37
N SER A 88 0.58 3.91 -33.23
CA SER A 88 0.71 3.76 -34.68
C SER A 88 2.13 3.41 -35.16
N GLU A 89 3.14 3.61 -34.31
CA GLU A 89 4.56 3.38 -34.59
C GLU A 89 5.11 2.11 -33.93
N GLN A 90 4.38 1.53 -32.97
CA GLN A 90 4.76 0.32 -32.27
C GLN A 90 4.77 -0.91 -33.19
N MET A 91 5.84 -1.72 -33.11
CA MET A 91 5.95 -2.99 -33.83
C MET A 91 5.78 -4.15 -32.87
N LEU A 92 4.73 -4.96 -33.07
CA LEU A 92 4.40 -6.07 -32.19
C LEU A 92 4.83 -7.40 -32.82
N LEU A 93 5.42 -8.28 -32.03
CA LEU A 93 5.97 -9.55 -32.50
C LEU A 93 5.03 -10.70 -32.12
N ARG A 94 4.83 -11.65 -33.01
CA ARG A 94 4.24 -12.96 -32.72
C ARG A 94 5.36 -13.98 -32.62
N VAL A 95 5.25 -14.91 -31.67
CA VAL A 95 6.26 -15.96 -31.47
C VAL A 95 5.60 -17.32 -31.36
N GLY A 96 6.03 -18.28 -32.17
CA GLY A 96 5.61 -19.68 -32.11
C GLY A 96 6.75 -20.59 -31.67
N VAL A 97 6.48 -21.52 -30.75
CA VAL A 97 7.46 -22.52 -30.30
C VAL A 97 6.91 -23.94 -30.45
N HIS A 98 7.71 -24.81 -31.08
CA HIS A 98 7.43 -26.24 -31.20
C HIS A 98 8.68 -27.06 -30.91
N SER A 99 8.52 -28.28 -30.40
CA SER A 99 9.64 -29.22 -30.25
C SER A 99 9.33 -30.52 -30.99
N GLY A 100 10.31 -30.99 -31.75
CA GLY A 100 10.21 -32.15 -32.61
C GLY A 100 11.54 -32.48 -33.30
N GLU A 101 11.49 -33.37 -34.28
CA GLU A 101 12.66 -33.84 -35.02
C GLU A 101 12.99 -32.87 -36.17
N ILE A 102 14.23 -32.38 -36.19
CA ILE A 102 14.73 -31.50 -37.25
C ILE A 102 15.86 -32.19 -38.02
N LEU A 103 15.96 -31.88 -39.31
CA LEU A 103 17.07 -32.24 -40.19
C LEU A 103 17.97 -31.01 -40.35
N SER A 104 19.22 -31.10 -39.90
CA SER A 104 20.20 -30.04 -40.09
C SER A 104 21.10 -30.32 -41.29
N GLU A 105 21.24 -29.32 -42.17
CA GLU A 105 22.13 -29.35 -43.33
C GLU A 105 22.66 -27.95 -43.63
N SER A 106 23.98 -27.82 -43.82
CA SER A 106 24.64 -26.57 -44.26
C SER A 106 24.29 -25.33 -43.43
N GLY A 107 24.04 -25.51 -42.13
CA GLY A 107 23.70 -24.42 -41.20
C GLY A 107 22.21 -24.09 -41.08
N ASP A 108 21.36 -24.64 -41.97
CA ASP A 108 19.89 -24.49 -41.95
C ASP A 108 19.21 -25.71 -41.28
N ILE A 109 17.91 -25.58 -41.01
CA ILE A 109 17.06 -26.63 -40.46
C ILE A 109 15.81 -26.85 -41.32
N PHE A 110 15.47 -28.12 -41.51
CA PHE A 110 14.32 -28.55 -42.30
C PHE A 110 13.53 -29.63 -41.55
N GLY A 111 12.27 -29.82 -41.91
CA GLY A 111 11.43 -30.88 -41.37
C GLY A 111 10.00 -30.41 -41.15
N ASP A 112 9.12 -31.39 -40.95
CA ASP A 112 7.71 -31.13 -40.69
C ASP A 112 7.52 -30.32 -39.40
N ASP A 113 8.33 -30.57 -38.37
CA ASP A 113 8.25 -29.87 -37.09
C ASP A 113 8.72 -28.39 -37.18
N VAL A 114 9.61 -28.07 -38.12
CA VAL A 114 9.98 -26.66 -38.42
C VAL A 114 8.79 -25.91 -39.05
N ASN A 115 8.11 -26.56 -40.01
CA ASN A 115 6.92 -26.00 -40.63
C ASN A 115 5.80 -25.79 -39.60
N ILE A 116 5.68 -26.69 -38.64
CA ILE A 116 4.68 -26.60 -37.58
C ILE A 116 4.96 -25.43 -36.65
N ALA A 117 6.21 -25.21 -36.24
CA ALA A 117 6.59 -24.03 -35.47
C ALA A 117 6.16 -22.72 -36.17
N ALA A 118 6.37 -22.63 -37.49
CA ALA A 118 5.94 -21.47 -38.28
C ALA A 118 4.41 -21.34 -38.37
N ARG A 119 3.66 -22.45 -38.38
CA ARG A 119 2.19 -22.41 -38.33
C ARG A 119 1.66 -22.04 -36.95
N ILE A 120 2.37 -22.40 -35.90
CA ILE A 120 2.02 -22.02 -34.52
C ILE A 120 2.24 -20.52 -34.32
N GLU A 121 3.33 -19.95 -34.82
CA GLU A 121 3.59 -18.50 -34.79
C GLU A 121 2.42 -17.72 -35.39
N ALA A 122 1.90 -18.13 -36.55
CA ALA A 122 0.79 -17.44 -37.20
C ALA A 122 -0.51 -17.41 -36.36
N HIS A 123 -0.65 -18.32 -35.37
CA HIS A 123 -1.76 -18.38 -34.43
C HIS A 123 -1.44 -17.72 -33.08
N ALA A 124 -0.21 -17.25 -32.87
CA ALA A 124 0.15 -16.53 -31.67
C ALA A 124 -0.58 -15.18 -31.60
N PRO A 125 -0.99 -14.75 -30.41
CA PRO A 125 -1.52 -13.42 -30.23
C PRO A 125 -0.46 -12.36 -30.58
N THR A 126 -0.90 -11.23 -31.13
CA THR A 126 -0.03 -10.09 -31.41
C THR A 126 0.63 -9.60 -30.11
N GLY A 127 1.97 -9.62 -30.04
CA GLY A 127 2.71 -9.31 -28.81
C GLY A 127 2.74 -10.46 -27.80
N GLY A 128 2.49 -11.70 -28.22
CA GLY A 128 2.55 -12.87 -27.35
C GLY A 128 3.14 -14.12 -28.01
N VAL A 129 3.04 -15.22 -27.28
CA VAL A 129 3.68 -16.50 -27.60
C VAL A 129 2.62 -17.57 -27.75
N ALA A 130 2.72 -18.42 -28.77
CA ALA A 130 1.98 -19.68 -28.86
C ALA A 130 2.93 -20.87 -28.85
N VAL A 131 2.55 -21.93 -28.15
CA VAL A 131 3.30 -23.17 -28.05
C VAL A 131 2.43 -24.37 -28.35
N SER A 132 3.00 -25.43 -28.89
CA SER A 132 2.34 -26.74 -29.00
C SER A 132 2.18 -27.41 -27.63
N GLU A 133 1.25 -28.35 -27.53
CA GLU A 133 1.04 -29.20 -26.35
C GLU A 133 2.32 -29.85 -25.80
N CYS A 134 3.17 -30.43 -26.66
CA CYS A 134 4.42 -31.07 -26.20
C CYS A 134 5.36 -30.07 -25.50
N VAL A 135 5.50 -28.87 -26.06
CA VAL A 135 6.31 -27.79 -25.45
C VAL A 135 5.71 -27.35 -24.13
N ARG A 136 4.37 -27.16 -24.07
CA ARG A 136 3.67 -26.81 -22.83
C ARG A 136 3.92 -27.83 -21.73
N ASP A 137 3.82 -29.12 -22.06
CA ASP A 137 4.06 -30.22 -21.10
C ASP A 137 5.52 -30.29 -20.65
N GLU A 138 6.47 -30.05 -21.56
CA GLU A 138 7.90 -30.03 -21.22
C GLU A 138 8.31 -28.87 -20.32
N VAL A 139 7.59 -27.74 -20.35
CA VAL A 139 7.90 -26.56 -19.52
C VAL A 139 7.00 -26.39 -18.30
N ALA A 140 5.95 -27.21 -18.18
CA ALA A 140 5.02 -27.17 -17.05
C ALA A 140 5.76 -27.25 -15.70
N GLY A 141 5.57 -26.24 -14.84
CA GLY A 141 6.22 -26.15 -13.53
C GLY A 141 7.72 -25.81 -13.55
N ARG A 142 8.30 -25.52 -14.73
CA ARG A 142 9.73 -25.19 -14.89
C ARG A 142 9.99 -23.73 -15.25
N LEU A 143 8.95 -22.99 -15.63
CA LEU A 143 8.93 -21.56 -15.92
C LEU A 143 7.70 -20.92 -15.27
N ASP A 144 7.82 -19.67 -14.83
CA ASP A 144 6.73 -18.88 -14.27
C ASP A 144 5.86 -18.26 -15.37
N ILE A 145 5.31 -19.13 -16.23
CA ILE A 145 4.51 -18.76 -17.41
C ILE A 145 3.21 -19.58 -17.38
N ALA A 146 2.09 -18.88 -17.24
CA ALA A 146 0.76 -19.48 -17.28
C ALA A 146 0.21 -19.41 -18.71
N PHE A 147 0.21 -20.54 -19.41
CA PHE A 147 -0.39 -20.60 -20.74
C PHE A 147 -1.91 -20.80 -20.66
N ARG A 148 -2.64 -20.12 -21.55
CA ARG A 148 -4.05 -20.34 -21.82
C ARG A 148 -4.20 -21.36 -22.94
N ASP A 149 -5.15 -22.28 -22.79
CA ASP A 149 -5.50 -23.23 -23.84
C ASP A 149 -6.17 -22.50 -25.01
N ALA A 150 -5.54 -22.57 -26.18
CA ALA A 150 -6.02 -21.96 -27.43
C ALA A 150 -6.74 -22.99 -28.33
N GLY A 151 -7.00 -24.19 -27.82
CA GLY A 151 -7.69 -25.25 -28.56
C GLY A 151 -6.81 -25.88 -29.64
N SER A 152 -7.43 -26.51 -30.64
CA SER A 152 -6.73 -27.21 -31.73
C SER A 152 -7.12 -26.62 -33.09
N PRO A 153 -6.64 -25.40 -33.44
CA PRO A 153 -6.96 -24.78 -34.71
C PRO A 153 -6.41 -25.60 -35.89
N ALA A 154 -7.09 -25.52 -37.04
CA ALA A 154 -6.64 -26.19 -38.25
C ALA A 154 -5.37 -25.49 -38.79
N LEU A 155 -4.23 -26.14 -38.64
CA LEU A 155 -2.96 -25.65 -39.17
C LEU A 155 -2.86 -25.95 -40.67
N LYS A 156 -2.62 -24.91 -41.48
CA LYS A 156 -2.51 -25.05 -42.96
C LYS A 156 -1.45 -26.08 -43.33
N ASN A 157 -1.86 -27.08 -44.14
CA ASN A 157 -1.03 -28.17 -44.65
C ASN A 157 -0.45 -29.12 -43.58
N ILE A 158 -1.06 -29.17 -42.39
CA ILE A 158 -0.72 -30.13 -41.33
C ILE A 158 -1.93 -31.00 -41.08
N SER A 159 -1.82 -32.31 -41.34
CA SER A 159 -2.92 -33.27 -41.17
C SER A 159 -3.17 -33.66 -39.71
N ARG A 160 -2.17 -33.50 -38.84
CA ARG A 160 -2.27 -33.81 -37.41
C ARG A 160 -2.94 -32.65 -36.65
N SER A 161 -3.90 -32.97 -35.79
CA SER A 161 -4.48 -32.00 -34.85
C SER A 161 -3.46 -31.71 -33.75
N ILE A 162 -3.09 -30.44 -33.57
CA ILE A 162 -2.14 -30.00 -32.53
C ILE A 162 -2.86 -29.00 -31.64
N ARG A 163 -2.93 -29.31 -30.35
CA ARG A 163 -3.43 -28.38 -29.36
C ARG A 163 -2.39 -27.30 -29.08
N LEU A 164 -2.84 -26.05 -29.11
CA LEU A 164 -2.00 -24.88 -28.91
C LEU A 164 -2.33 -24.25 -27.56
N PHE A 165 -1.30 -23.62 -26.98
CA PHE A 165 -1.39 -22.89 -25.74
C PHE A 165 -0.73 -21.54 -25.96
N ASP A 166 -1.42 -20.45 -25.62
CA ASP A 166 -0.89 -19.10 -25.79
C ASP A 166 -0.60 -18.41 -24.47
N TRP A 167 0.30 -17.42 -24.53
CA TRP A 167 0.66 -16.58 -23.41
C TRP A 167 0.86 -15.15 -23.90
N MET A 168 0.37 -14.17 -23.14
CA MET A 168 0.63 -12.76 -23.38
C MET A 168 1.19 -12.11 -22.12
N PRO A 169 2.24 -11.27 -22.22
CA PRO A 169 2.80 -10.56 -21.08
C PRO A 169 1.77 -9.66 -20.37
N LEU A 170 0.77 -9.17 -21.11
CA LEU A 170 -0.29 -8.27 -20.63
C LEU A 170 -1.57 -9.01 -20.18
N ARG A 171 -1.68 -10.33 -20.36
CA ARG A 171 -2.81 -11.15 -19.90
C ARG A 171 -2.40 -12.19 -18.86
N GLN A 172 -1.75 -11.75 -17.78
CA GLN A 172 -1.86 -12.48 -16.50
C GLN A 172 -3.19 -12.11 -15.82
N ALA A 173 -4.29 -12.49 -16.46
CA ALA A 173 -5.64 -12.50 -15.90
C ALA A 173 -6.27 -13.80 -16.42
N ASP A 174 -6.18 -14.87 -15.62
CA ASP A 174 -7.04 -16.08 -15.64
C ASP A 174 -6.43 -17.29 -14.90
N ALA A 175 -5.22 -17.19 -14.33
CA ALA A 175 -4.87 -18.07 -13.21
C ALA A 175 -5.55 -17.51 -11.94
N PRO A 176 -6.24 -18.32 -11.11
CA PRO A 176 -6.57 -17.86 -9.77
C PRO A 176 -5.25 -17.53 -9.12
N ALA A 177 -5.02 -16.24 -8.85
CA ALA A 177 -3.79 -15.79 -8.23
C ALA A 177 -3.58 -16.65 -6.97
N ALA A 178 -2.58 -17.53 -7.01
CA ALA A 178 -1.72 -17.64 -5.87
C ALA A 178 -1.18 -16.24 -5.71
N ARG A 179 -1.87 -15.44 -4.87
CA ARG A 179 -1.43 -14.12 -4.43
C ARG A 179 0.08 -14.25 -4.22
N PRO A 180 0.92 -13.33 -4.72
CA PRO A 180 2.24 -13.18 -4.13
C PRO A 180 2.00 -13.16 -2.63
N LYS A 181 2.52 -14.12 -1.87
CA LYS A 181 2.18 -14.27 -0.44
C LYS A 181 2.40 -12.96 0.33
N ALA A 182 3.23 -12.05 -0.20
CA ALA A 182 3.47 -10.70 0.31
C ALA A 182 2.43 -9.62 -0.08
N VAL A 183 1.63 -9.79 -1.14
CA VAL A 183 0.55 -8.86 -1.56
C VAL A 183 -0.82 -9.35 -1.05
N ALA A 184 -0.91 -10.61 -0.61
CA ALA A 184 -2.11 -11.22 -0.03
C ALA A 184 -2.68 -10.48 1.20
N ASP A 185 -1.83 -9.74 1.90
CA ASP A 185 -2.12 -9.24 3.24
C ASP A 185 -2.53 -7.76 3.28
N LYS A 186 -2.58 -7.04 2.15
CA LYS A 186 -3.05 -5.65 2.13
C LYS A 186 -4.44 -5.54 1.50
N PRO A 187 -5.35 -4.71 2.05
CA PRO A 187 -6.59 -4.37 1.36
C PRO A 187 -6.26 -3.74 0.02
N SER A 188 -6.90 -4.23 -1.04
CA SER A 188 -6.73 -3.74 -2.39
C SER A 188 -7.89 -2.82 -2.78
N LEU A 189 -7.57 -1.68 -3.40
CA LEU A 189 -8.50 -0.63 -3.79
C LEU A 189 -8.27 -0.23 -5.25
N ALA A 190 -9.35 -0.14 -6.03
CA ALA A 190 -9.34 0.58 -7.31
C ALA A 190 -10.11 1.89 -7.18
N VAL A 191 -9.63 2.94 -7.84
CA VAL A 191 -10.35 4.22 -7.99
C VAL A 191 -10.79 4.31 -9.45
N LEU A 192 -12.10 4.34 -9.68
CA LEU A 192 -12.67 4.50 -11.02
C LEU A 192 -12.67 5.97 -11.44
N PRO A 193 -12.56 6.26 -12.76
CA PRO A 193 -12.71 7.61 -13.28
C PRO A 193 -14.02 8.24 -12.80
N LEU A 194 -13.92 9.44 -12.22
CA LEU A 194 -15.09 10.21 -11.82
C LEU A 194 -15.98 10.48 -13.02
N THR A 195 -17.26 10.14 -12.90
CA THR A 195 -18.23 10.41 -13.97
C THR A 195 -18.50 11.90 -14.05
N ASN A 196 -18.20 12.54 -15.18
CA ASN A 196 -18.51 13.94 -15.41
C ASN A 196 -19.97 14.14 -15.83
N TRP A 197 -20.78 14.80 -14.99
CA TRP A 197 -22.20 15.07 -15.26
C TRP A 197 -22.43 16.47 -15.86
N SER A 198 -21.35 17.20 -16.19
CA SER A 198 -21.40 18.59 -16.69
C SER A 198 -21.36 18.67 -18.22
N ALA A 199 -21.10 17.55 -18.91
CA ALA A 199 -21.16 17.38 -20.37
C ALA A 199 -20.32 18.38 -21.21
N SER A 200 -19.15 18.82 -20.73
CA SER A 200 -18.19 19.59 -21.54
C SER A 200 -16.81 18.90 -21.61
N PRO A 201 -16.13 18.87 -22.79
CA PRO A 201 -14.79 18.29 -22.91
C PRO A 201 -13.74 18.95 -21.99
N GLN A 202 -13.95 20.23 -21.67
CA GLN A 202 -13.12 20.98 -20.73
C GLN A 202 -13.35 20.59 -19.26
N THR A 203 -14.42 19.89 -18.90
CA THR A 203 -14.63 19.41 -17.52
C THR A 203 -14.21 17.96 -17.34
N GLU A 204 -13.95 17.27 -18.44
CA GLU A 204 -13.50 15.87 -18.45
C GLU A 204 -12.05 15.73 -17.94
N TYR A 205 -11.15 16.61 -18.37
CA TYR A 205 -9.75 16.58 -17.94
C TYR A 205 -9.61 16.81 -16.42
N ILE A 206 -10.52 17.61 -15.83
CA ILE A 206 -10.54 17.90 -14.40
C ILE A 206 -10.97 16.66 -13.62
N ALA A 207 -12.00 15.95 -14.10
CA ALA A 207 -12.47 14.73 -13.46
C ALA A 207 -11.38 13.63 -13.49
N ASP A 208 -10.67 13.51 -14.62
CA ASP A 208 -9.57 12.58 -14.79
C ASP A 208 -8.35 12.94 -13.92
N GLY A 209 -7.99 14.23 -13.88
CA GLY A 209 -6.91 14.75 -13.02
C GLY A 209 -7.18 14.51 -11.54
N LEU A 210 -8.40 14.82 -11.08
CA LEU A 210 -8.81 14.56 -9.70
C LEU A 210 -8.80 13.06 -9.37
N THR A 211 -9.20 12.20 -10.32
CA THR A 211 -9.11 10.75 -10.14
C THR A 211 -7.65 10.31 -9.96
N GLU A 212 -6.74 10.85 -10.76
CA GLU A 212 -5.31 10.54 -10.72
C GLU A 212 -4.64 11.01 -9.43
N ASP A 213 -5.01 12.19 -8.93
CA ASP A 213 -4.52 12.69 -7.64
C ASP A 213 -5.02 11.85 -6.48
N ILE A 214 -6.29 11.41 -6.51
CA ILE A 214 -6.84 10.48 -5.52
C ILE A 214 -6.09 9.14 -5.55
N ILE A 215 -5.83 8.57 -6.74
CA ILE A 215 -5.02 7.35 -6.87
C ILE A 215 -3.63 7.56 -6.26
N SER A 216 -2.96 8.65 -6.64
CA SER A 216 -1.61 8.96 -6.21
C SER A 216 -1.51 9.22 -4.71
N ALA A 217 -2.52 9.86 -4.11
CA ALA A 217 -2.57 10.12 -2.68
C ALA A 217 -2.91 8.86 -1.87
N LEU A 218 -3.87 8.03 -2.33
CA LEU A 218 -4.19 6.75 -1.69
C LEU A 218 -3.04 5.74 -1.82
N ALA A 219 -2.28 5.78 -2.91
CA ALA A 219 -1.11 4.91 -3.10
C ALA A 219 0.03 5.20 -2.10
N ARG A 220 0.04 6.39 -1.47
CA ARG A 220 0.97 6.72 -0.38
C ARG A 220 0.56 6.13 0.97
N VAL A 221 -0.65 5.58 1.09
CA VAL A 221 -1.12 4.93 2.33
C VAL A 221 -0.41 3.57 2.48
N PRO A 222 0.50 3.38 3.47
CA PRO A 222 1.46 2.26 3.47
C PRO A 222 0.83 0.86 3.58
N TRP A 223 -0.37 0.76 4.15
CA TRP A 223 -1.11 -0.49 4.37
C TRP A 223 -2.18 -0.76 3.29
N LEU A 224 -2.40 0.16 2.35
CA LEU A 224 -3.38 0.03 1.27
C LEU A 224 -2.69 -0.28 -0.06
N PHE A 225 -3.18 -1.27 -0.81
CA PHE A 225 -2.72 -1.56 -2.16
C PHE A 225 -3.64 -0.91 -3.18
N VAL A 226 -3.16 0.12 -3.88
CA VAL A 226 -3.97 0.85 -4.86
C VAL A 226 -3.61 0.41 -6.28
N ILE A 227 -4.62 0.07 -7.08
CA ILE A 227 -4.44 -0.29 -8.49
C ILE A 227 -4.06 0.95 -9.30
N ALA A 228 -3.09 0.77 -10.19
CA ALA A 228 -2.62 1.81 -11.09
C ALA A 228 -3.74 2.32 -12.02
N ARG A 229 -3.69 3.62 -12.30
CA ARG A 229 -4.60 4.37 -13.18
C ARG A 229 -5.01 3.63 -14.44
N ASN A 230 -4.05 3.06 -15.18
CA ASN A 230 -4.31 2.46 -16.49
C ASN A 230 -5.26 1.26 -16.42
N SER A 231 -5.27 0.53 -15.29
CA SER A 231 -6.16 -0.62 -15.11
C SER A 231 -7.58 -0.19 -14.75
N SER A 232 -7.77 0.89 -13.98
CA SER A 232 -9.10 1.37 -13.61
C SER A 232 -9.77 2.25 -14.67
N PHE A 233 -8.99 2.96 -15.49
CA PHE A 233 -9.52 3.83 -16.55
C PHE A 233 -10.17 3.08 -17.72
N ALA A 234 -9.87 1.79 -17.89
CA ALA A 234 -10.55 0.93 -18.87
C ALA A 234 -12.06 0.78 -18.60
N TYR A 235 -12.51 1.07 -17.39
CA TYR A 235 -13.92 0.96 -16.96
C TYR A 235 -14.71 2.27 -17.13
N LYS A 236 -14.09 3.34 -17.67
CA LYS A 236 -14.73 4.64 -17.86
C LYS A 236 -16.00 4.53 -18.70
N GLY A 237 -17.11 5.07 -18.21
CA GLY A 237 -18.39 5.12 -18.93
C GLY A 237 -19.06 3.76 -19.14
N THR A 238 -18.57 2.69 -18.51
CA THR A 238 -19.17 1.37 -18.62
C THR A 238 -20.03 1.09 -17.38
N PRO A 239 -21.36 0.92 -17.52
CA PRO A 239 -22.21 0.54 -16.40
C PRO A 239 -21.93 -0.92 -16.03
N MET A 240 -21.03 -1.14 -15.08
CA MET A 240 -20.65 -2.47 -14.59
C MET A 240 -20.92 -2.60 -13.10
N ASP A 241 -21.31 -3.80 -12.67
CA ASP A 241 -21.42 -4.14 -11.26
C ASP A 241 -20.02 -4.08 -10.62
N VAL A 242 -19.90 -3.37 -9.49
CA VAL A 242 -18.67 -3.26 -8.68
C VAL A 242 -18.09 -4.63 -8.31
N ARG A 243 -18.92 -5.68 -8.22
CA ARG A 243 -18.47 -7.06 -8.00
C ARG A 243 -17.72 -7.62 -9.19
N GLN A 244 -18.14 -7.29 -10.41
CA GLN A 244 -17.44 -7.70 -11.63
C GLN A 244 -16.12 -6.94 -11.75
N ILE A 245 -16.13 -5.63 -11.50
CA ILE A 245 -14.91 -4.80 -11.50
C ILE A 245 -13.90 -5.33 -10.46
N GLY A 246 -14.36 -5.70 -9.27
CA GLY A 246 -13.51 -6.31 -8.25
C GLY A 246 -12.89 -7.65 -8.66
N ARG A 247 -13.63 -8.48 -9.41
CA ARG A 247 -13.10 -9.73 -9.98
C ARG A 247 -12.06 -9.47 -11.04
N ASP A 248 -12.36 -8.57 -11.99
CA ASP A 248 -11.48 -8.29 -13.12
C ASP A 248 -10.17 -7.64 -12.67
N LEU A 249 -10.24 -6.70 -11.71
CA LEU A 249 -9.09 -5.98 -11.18
C LEU A 249 -8.42 -6.69 -9.99
N GLY A 250 -9.02 -7.75 -9.46
CA GLY A 250 -8.54 -8.44 -8.26
C GLY A 250 -8.55 -7.56 -7.00
N VAL A 251 -9.46 -6.59 -6.91
CA VAL A 251 -9.54 -5.63 -5.79
C VAL A 251 -10.67 -5.94 -4.82
N ARG A 252 -10.44 -5.69 -3.53
CA ARG A 252 -11.45 -5.84 -2.47
C ARG A 252 -12.40 -4.65 -2.39
N TYR A 253 -11.91 -3.47 -2.72
CA TYR A 253 -12.67 -2.23 -2.64
C TYR A 253 -12.63 -1.49 -3.98
N VAL A 254 -13.72 -0.81 -4.30
CA VAL A 254 -13.82 0.09 -5.45
C VAL A 254 -14.34 1.45 -4.95
N LEU A 255 -13.59 2.51 -5.25
CA LEU A 255 -13.99 3.89 -5.07
C LEU A 255 -14.52 4.41 -6.42
N GLU A 256 -15.79 4.79 -6.46
CA GLU A 256 -16.43 5.41 -7.61
C GLU A 256 -17.01 6.77 -7.24
N GLY A 257 -17.29 7.60 -8.23
CA GLY A 257 -17.82 8.92 -7.96
C GLY A 257 -18.23 9.69 -9.20
N SER A 258 -18.76 10.88 -8.96
CA SER A 258 -19.17 11.80 -10.01
C SER A 258 -18.80 13.23 -9.67
N MET A 259 -18.59 14.02 -10.71
CA MET A 259 -18.33 15.45 -10.59
C MET A 259 -19.34 16.21 -11.44
N ARG A 260 -19.85 17.31 -10.88
CA ARG A 260 -20.76 18.21 -11.57
C ARG A 260 -20.37 19.66 -11.31
N ILE A 261 -20.26 20.44 -12.39
CA ILE A 261 -20.03 21.88 -12.36
C ILE A 261 -21.32 22.58 -12.81
N GLN A 262 -21.79 23.55 -12.03
CA GLN A 262 -22.97 24.36 -12.35
C GLN A 262 -22.69 25.83 -12.00
N GLY A 263 -22.41 26.64 -13.02
CA GLY A 263 -21.93 28.01 -12.82
C GLY A 263 -20.61 28.01 -12.04
N ASN A 264 -20.52 28.79 -10.97
CA ASN A 264 -19.35 28.86 -10.08
C ASN A 264 -19.38 27.81 -8.93
N ARG A 265 -20.11 26.69 -9.09
CA ARG A 265 -20.19 25.64 -8.06
C ARG A 265 -19.76 24.30 -8.62
N ILE A 266 -18.87 23.64 -7.90
CA ILE A 266 -18.38 22.30 -8.20
C ILE A 266 -18.87 21.38 -7.09
N ARG A 267 -19.46 20.26 -7.46
CA ARG A 267 -19.90 19.19 -6.56
C ARG A 267 -19.22 17.89 -6.95
N VAL A 268 -18.50 17.29 -6.01
CA VAL A 268 -17.90 15.96 -6.15
C VAL A 268 -18.63 15.02 -5.20
N SER A 269 -19.03 13.85 -5.70
CA SER A 269 -19.60 12.77 -4.88
C SER A 269 -18.70 11.55 -4.99
N GLY A 270 -18.38 10.92 -3.87
CA GLY A 270 -17.59 9.69 -3.82
C GLY A 270 -18.33 8.60 -3.05
N GLN A 271 -18.14 7.36 -3.47
CA GLN A 271 -18.71 6.17 -2.84
C GLN A 271 -17.68 5.03 -2.87
N LEU A 272 -17.54 4.35 -1.74
CA LEU A 272 -16.66 3.21 -1.59
C LEU A 272 -17.52 1.95 -1.40
N ALA A 273 -17.25 0.92 -2.20
CA ALA A 273 -17.97 -0.35 -2.15
C ALA A 273 -17.02 -1.53 -1.88
N ASP A 274 -17.50 -2.51 -1.10
CA ASP A 274 -16.89 -3.83 -0.97
C ASP A 274 -17.27 -4.69 -2.17
N THR A 275 -16.29 -5.19 -2.92
CA THR A 275 -16.51 -5.91 -4.17
C THR A 275 -16.99 -7.35 -3.98
N ALA A 276 -16.85 -7.93 -2.79
CA ALA A 276 -17.35 -9.28 -2.53
C ALA A 276 -18.85 -9.29 -2.24
N SER A 277 -19.34 -8.30 -1.48
CA SER A 277 -20.77 -8.19 -1.14
C SER A 277 -21.52 -7.23 -2.06
N GLY A 278 -20.82 -6.30 -2.72
CA GLY A 278 -21.42 -5.13 -3.37
C GLY A 278 -21.99 -4.12 -2.38
N ALA A 279 -21.70 -4.24 -1.07
CA ALA A 279 -22.20 -3.32 -0.07
C ALA A 279 -21.43 -2.00 -0.13
N GLN A 280 -22.16 -0.89 -0.07
CA GLN A 280 -21.56 0.43 0.08
C GLN A 280 -21.06 0.59 1.52
N VAL A 281 -19.76 0.86 1.68
CA VAL A 281 -19.09 1.03 2.98
C VAL A 281 -18.90 2.51 3.34
N TRP A 282 -18.87 3.41 2.36
CA TRP A 282 -18.83 4.86 2.57
C TRP A 282 -19.45 5.61 1.40
N SER A 283 -20.03 6.77 1.68
CA SER A 283 -20.42 7.76 0.66
C SER A 283 -20.40 9.16 1.26
N GLU A 284 -19.86 10.11 0.51
CA GLU A 284 -19.83 11.51 0.90
C GLU A 284 -19.93 12.44 -0.31
N ARG A 285 -20.22 13.72 -0.03
CA ARG A 285 -20.34 14.78 -1.01
C ARG A 285 -19.50 15.97 -0.58
N PHE A 286 -18.77 16.54 -1.53
CA PHE A 286 -17.91 17.69 -1.37
C PHE A 286 -18.42 18.81 -2.29
N ASP A 287 -18.57 20.00 -1.73
CA ASP A 287 -19.03 21.20 -2.44
C ASP A 287 -17.93 22.26 -2.42
N GLY A 288 -17.72 22.93 -3.56
CA GLY A 288 -16.70 23.98 -3.75
C GLY A 288 -17.09 25.01 -4.79
N THR A 289 -16.26 26.04 -4.96
CA THR A 289 -16.43 27.13 -5.95
C THR A 289 -15.34 27.09 -7.02
N ASP A 290 -15.65 27.58 -8.22
CA ASP A 290 -14.81 27.53 -9.44
C ASP A 290 -13.65 28.54 -9.42
N GLU A 291 -13.65 29.50 -8.50
CA GLU A 291 -12.61 30.55 -8.40
C GLU A 291 -11.19 30.00 -8.16
N ASP A 292 -11.05 28.76 -7.68
CA ASP A 292 -9.75 28.10 -7.57
C ASP A 292 -9.86 26.56 -7.65
N ILE A 293 -9.95 26.05 -8.89
CA ILE A 293 -10.22 24.65 -9.17
C ILE A 293 -9.11 23.70 -8.69
N PHE A 294 -7.85 24.17 -8.68
CA PHE A 294 -6.69 23.41 -8.21
C PHE A 294 -6.72 23.28 -6.69
N ASP A 295 -7.03 24.37 -5.99
CA ASP A 295 -7.28 24.38 -4.55
C ASP A 295 -8.41 23.42 -4.15
N LEU A 296 -9.47 23.37 -4.94
CA LEU A 296 -10.57 22.43 -4.71
C LEU A 296 -10.12 20.99 -4.94
N GLN A 297 -9.35 20.73 -6.00
CA GLN A 297 -8.81 19.41 -6.32
C GLN A 297 -7.94 18.88 -5.16
N ASP A 298 -7.06 19.72 -4.60
CA ASP A 298 -6.23 19.38 -3.45
C ASP A 298 -7.08 19.11 -2.20
N LYS A 299 -8.07 19.97 -1.92
CA LYS A 299 -8.99 19.82 -0.77
C LYS A 299 -9.82 18.53 -0.88
N VAL A 300 -10.38 18.25 -2.06
CA VAL A 300 -11.18 17.06 -2.32
C VAL A 300 -10.32 15.81 -2.22
N THR A 301 -9.13 15.81 -2.84
CA THR A 301 -8.18 14.68 -2.75
C THR A 301 -7.83 14.37 -1.30
N ALA A 302 -7.45 15.39 -0.52
CA ALA A 302 -7.12 15.22 0.89
C ALA A 302 -8.30 14.69 1.71
N ALA A 303 -9.51 15.22 1.46
CA ALA A 303 -10.72 14.80 2.18
C ALA A 303 -11.13 13.35 1.83
N VAL A 304 -11.07 12.97 0.54
CA VAL A 304 -11.35 11.61 0.09
C VAL A 304 -10.38 10.62 0.74
N VAL A 305 -9.08 10.90 0.74
CA VAL A 305 -8.07 10.02 1.35
C VAL A 305 -8.29 9.91 2.87
N ALA A 306 -8.57 11.04 3.53
CA ALA A 306 -8.84 11.10 4.98
C ALA A 306 -10.11 10.33 5.38
N ALA A 307 -11.10 10.21 4.49
CA ALA A 307 -12.32 9.44 4.74
C ALA A 307 -12.18 7.95 4.34
N VAL A 308 -11.61 7.67 3.16
CA VAL A 308 -11.52 6.32 2.57
C VAL A 308 -10.56 5.44 3.34
N ALA A 309 -9.36 5.92 3.68
CA ALA A 309 -8.36 5.09 4.33
C ALA A 309 -8.84 4.59 5.72
N PRO A 310 -9.32 5.42 6.66
CA PRO A 310 -9.87 4.92 7.92
C PRO A 310 -11.05 3.98 7.72
N THR A 311 -11.93 4.24 6.74
CA THR A 311 -13.10 3.39 6.49
C THR A 311 -12.72 1.99 5.99
N VAL A 312 -11.77 1.89 5.05
CA VAL A 312 -11.23 0.60 4.61
C VAL A 312 -10.61 -0.14 5.80
N GLN A 313 -9.81 0.54 6.60
CA GLN A 313 -9.16 -0.07 7.76
C GLN A 313 -10.19 -0.63 8.75
N MET A 314 -11.25 0.12 9.06
CA MET A 314 -12.35 -0.34 9.93
C MET A 314 -13.06 -1.57 9.37
N ALA A 315 -13.41 -1.57 8.08
CA ALA A 315 -14.05 -2.71 7.43
C ALA A 315 -13.17 -3.97 7.47
N GLU A 316 -11.86 -3.79 7.27
CA GLU A 316 -10.89 -4.88 7.35
C GLU A 316 -10.77 -5.42 8.78
N MET A 317 -10.83 -4.57 9.80
CA MET A 317 -10.80 -4.95 11.21
C MET A 317 -12.05 -5.74 11.64
N GLU A 318 -13.23 -5.36 11.15
CA GLU A 318 -14.47 -6.10 11.39
C GLU A 318 -14.44 -7.50 10.77
N ARG A 319 -13.89 -7.61 9.56
CA ARG A 319 -13.68 -8.89 8.88
C ARG A 319 -12.67 -9.76 9.63
N ALA A 320 -11.54 -9.18 10.06
CA ALA A 320 -10.55 -9.90 10.84
C ALA A 320 -11.13 -10.43 12.16
N ALA A 321 -12.01 -9.67 12.81
CA ALA A 321 -12.70 -10.09 14.04
C ALA A 321 -13.67 -11.28 13.86
N GLN A 322 -14.12 -11.55 12.62
CA GLN A 322 -14.98 -12.70 12.30
C GLN A 322 -14.18 -13.97 11.96
N SER A 323 -12.85 -13.89 11.88
CA SER A 323 -12.00 -15.03 11.57
C SER A 323 -11.98 -16.03 12.73
N ALA A 324 -12.17 -17.32 12.42
CA ALA A 324 -12.17 -18.36 13.45
C ALA A 324 -10.78 -18.48 14.13
N PRO A 325 -10.73 -18.64 15.47
CA PRO A 325 -9.47 -18.89 16.18
C PRO A 325 -8.78 -20.13 15.61
N GLY A 326 -7.60 -19.96 14.99
CA GLY A 326 -6.83 -21.04 14.35
C GLY A 326 -6.72 -20.97 12.82
N ASN A 327 -7.51 -20.12 12.15
CA ASN A 327 -7.38 -19.84 10.71
C ASN A 327 -6.99 -18.37 10.43
N ALA A 328 -6.68 -17.60 11.48
CA ALA A 328 -6.29 -16.20 11.38
C ALA A 328 -4.84 -16.11 10.89
N SER A 329 -4.61 -15.30 9.85
CA SER A 329 -3.28 -14.96 9.38
C SER A 329 -2.57 -14.01 10.36
N ALA A 330 -1.25 -13.84 10.21
CA ALA A 330 -0.52 -12.82 10.96
C ALA A 330 -1.12 -11.42 10.75
N TYR A 331 -1.60 -11.13 9.53
CA TYR A 331 -2.31 -9.89 9.20
C TYR A 331 -3.65 -9.76 9.95
N ASP A 332 -4.44 -10.83 10.06
CA ASP A 332 -5.70 -10.80 10.80
C ASP A 332 -5.45 -10.52 12.29
N TYR A 333 -4.43 -11.15 12.89
CA TYR A 333 -4.02 -10.85 14.27
C TYR A 333 -3.56 -9.40 14.44
N TYR A 334 -2.79 -8.87 13.48
CA TYR A 334 -2.40 -7.46 13.46
C TYR A 334 -3.61 -6.51 13.45
N LEU A 335 -4.57 -6.75 12.56
CA LEU A 335 -5.79 -5.94 12.47
C LEU A 335 -6.64 -6.04 13.73
N GLN A 336 -6.78 -7.24 14.31
CA GLN A 336 -7.48 -7.42 15.58
C GLN A 336 -6.76 -6.66 16.71
N GLY A 337 -5.42 -6.67 16.73
CA GLY A 337 -4.60 -5.92 17.68
C GLY A 337 -4.81 -4.41 17.55
N LEU A 338 -4.78 -3.89 16.33
CA LEU A 338 -5.12 -2.49 16.04
C LEU A 338 -6.54 -2.13 16.49
N ALA A 339 -7.48 -3.06 16.33
CA ALA A 339 -8.88 -2.86 16.74
C ALA A 339 -9.08 -2.89 18.25
N ALA A 340 -8.27 -3.67 18.96
CA ALA A 340 -8.19 -3.60 20.40
C ALA A 340 -7.60 -2.25 20.85
N LEU A 341 -6.56 -1.74 20.17
CA LEU A 341 -5.99 -0.42 20.47
C LEU A 341 -6.95 0.73 20.23
N ASN A 342 -7.73 0.71 19.14
CA ASN A 342 -8.78 1.71 18.90
C ASN A 342 -9.89 1.68 19.97
N ARG A 343 -10.00 0.60 20.74
CA ARG A 343 -10.90 0.49 21.91
C ARG A 343 -10.17 0.69 23.24
N ALA A 344 -8.94 1.19 23.21
CA ALA A 344 -8.03 1.35 24.35
C ALA A 344 -7.76 0.04 25.15
N GLN A 345 -7.87 -1.13 24.51
CA GLN A 345 -7.64 -2.44 25.12
C GLN A 345 -6.18 -2.91 24.93
N VAL A 346 -5.23 -2.25 25.58
CA VAL A 346 -3.78 -2.47 25.37
C VAL A 346 -3.34 -3.90 25.64
N ALA A 347 -3.79 -4.52 26.73
CA ALA A 347 -3.39 -5.88 27.08
C ALA A 347 -3.85 -6.91 26.02
N LYS A 348 -5.11 -6.82 25.60
CA LYS A 348 -5.63 -7.66 24.51
C LYS A 348 -4.91 -7.42 23.19
N ALA A 349 -4.57 -6.16 22.89
CA ALA A 349 -3.80 -5.83 21.71
C ALA A 349 -2.40 -6.46 21.73
N ALA A 350 -1.73 -6.43 22.89
CA ALA A 350 -0.43 -7.06 23.07
C ALA A 350 -0.49 -8.56 22.79
N ASP A 351 -1.46 -9.28 23.36
CA ASP A 351 -1.64 -10.72 23.13
C ASP A 351 -1.87 -11.05 21.64
N LEU A 352 -2.69 -10.25 20.96
CA LEU A 352 -2.97 -10.43 19.53
C LEU A 352 -1.74 -10.13 18.66
N LEU A 353 -0.96 -9.12 19.01
CA LEU A 353 0.24 -8.76 18.28
C LEU A 353 1.39 -9.74 18.53
N ASP A 354 1.48 -10.31 19.73
CA ASP A 354 2.40 -11.42 20.03
C ASP A 354 2.01 -12.65 19.18
N ALA A 355 0.71 -12.98 19.07
CA ALA A 355 0.24 -14.03 18.15
C ALA A 355 0.55 -13.73 16.67
N ALA A 356 0.49 -12.45 16.24
CA ALA A 356 0.88 -12.06 14.88
C ALA A 356 2.39 -12.29 14.62
N ILE A 357 3.23 -11.98 15.61
CA ILE A 357 4.69 -12.16 15.56
C ILE A 357 5.04 -13.66 15.60
N ASP A 358 4.35 -14.46 16.42
CA ASP A 358 4.53 -15.90 16.48
C ASP A 358 4.14 -16.57 15.15
N ALA A 359 3.06 -16.11 14.52
CA ALA A 359 2.62 -16.60 13.21
C ALA A 359 3.57 -16.19 12.07
N SER A 360 4.23 -15.04 12.18
CA SER A 360 5.21 -14.55 11.20
C SER A 360 6.31 -13.74 11.91
N PRO A 361 7.44 -14.37 12.28
CA PRO A 361 8.51 -13.71 13.03
C PRO A 361 9.18 -12.54 12.30
N GLY A 362 8.97 -12.40 10.99
CA GLY A 362 9.44 -11.26 10.20
C GLY A 362 8.45 -10.10 10.11
N TYR A 363 7.33 -10.15 10.85
CA TYR A 363 6.24 -9.20 10.66
C TYR A 363 6.48 -7.86 11.37
N ALA A 364 7.29 -7.01 10.73
CA ALA A 364 7.75 -5.73 11.27
C ALA A 364 6.62 -4.79 11.75
N LYS A 365 5.47 -4.76 11.07
CA LYS A 365 4.33 -3.92 11.48
C LYS A 365 3.74 -4.35 12.83
N ALA A 366 3.60 -5.65 13.04
CA ALA A 366 3.15 -6.18 14.32
C ALA A 366 4.16 -5.87 15.44
N MET A 367 5.47 -6.02 15.16
CA MET A 367 6.53 -5.65 16.11
C MET A 367 6.49 -4.15 16.47
N ALA A 368 6.36 -3.27 15.47
CA ALA A 368 6.31 -1.83 15.71
C ALA A 368 5.06 -1.42 16.51
N LEU A 369 3.89 -1.99 16.18
CA LEU A 369 2.65 -1.73 16.91
C LEU A 369 2.68 -2.33 18.33
N ARG A 370 3.35 -3.47 18.51
CA ARG A 370 3.60 -4.10 19.82
C ARG A 370 4.55 -3.28 20.67
N ALA A 371 5.57 -2.68 20.05
CA ALA A 371 6.47 -1.72 20.68
C ALA A 371 5.69 -0.49 21.18
N TRP A 372 4.75 0.01 20.37
CA TRP A 372 3.87 1.09 20.80
C TRP A 372 2.98 0.72 22.00
N CYS A 373 2.49 -0.52 22.11
CA CYS A 373 1.75 -0.99 23.29
C CYS A 373 2.54 -0.78 24.60
N HIS A 374 3.86 -0.99 24.58
CA HIS A 374 4.71 -0.72 25.75
C HIS A 374 4.70 0.76 26.15
N THR A 375 4.67 1.69 25.18
CA THR A 375 4.54 3.13 25.49
C THR A 375 3.20 3.45 26.15
N LEU A 376 2.12 2.78 25.71
CA LEU A 376 0.78 2.98 26.25
C LEU A 376 0.66 2.41 27.67
N ASN A 377 1.31 1.28 27.96
CA ASN A 377 1.40 0.77 29.33
C ASN A 377 2.00 1.81 30.26
N VAL A 378 3.12 2.44 29.86
CA VAL A 378 3.79 3.43 30.70
C VAL A 378 3.01 4.75 30.78
N ALA A 379 2.43 5.22 29.67
CA ALA A 379 1.68 6.47 29.63
C ALA A 379 0.32 6.39 30.35
N TRP A 380 -0.36 5.23 30.30
CA TRP A 380 -1.70 5.05 30.87
C TRP A 380 -1.66 4.38 32.25
N ARG A 381 -0.59 3.65 32.60
CA ARG A 381 -0.39 3.00 33.90
C ARG A 381 0.98 3.35 34.46
N VAL A 382 1.10 4.51 35.09
CA VAL A 382 2.33 4.88 35.83
C VAL A 382 2.46 3.95 37.03
N GLY A 383 3.53 3.15 37.12
CA GLY A 383 3.85 2.36 38.33
C GLY A 383 4.28 0.91 38.11
N TYR A 384 3.97 0.29 36.95
CA TYR A 384 4.35 -1.10 36.68
C TYR A 384 5.45 -1.19 35.62
N ALA A 385 6.55 -1.88 35.96
CA ALA A 385 7.57 -2.40 35.03
C ALA A 385 8.16 -1.44 33.96
N GLN A 386 8.23 -0.12 34.22
CA GLN A 386 8.69 0.89 33.25
C GLN A 386 10.01 0.54 32.56
N ASP A 387 11.01 0.04 33.29
CA ASP A 387 12.28 -0.37 32.70
C ASP A 387 12.16 -1.59 31.78
N THR A 388 11.24 -2.50 32.08
CA THR A 388 10.97 -3.68 31.25
C THR A 388 10.22 -3.28 29.98
N ASP A 389 9.18 -2.44 30.09
CA ASP A 389 8.46 -1.90 28.93
C ASP A 389 9.39 -1.07 28.04
N ARG A 390 10.27 -0.26 28.64
CA ARG A 390 11.30 0.50 27.93
C ARG A 390 12.28 -0.40 27.16
N ALA A 391 12.81 -1.44 27.81
CA ALA A 391 13.74 -2.36 27.18
C ALA A 391 13.07 -3.15 26.04
N ARG A 392 11.94 -3.81 26.32
CA ARG A 392 11.21 -4.63 25.33
C ARG A 392 10.66 -3.79 24.18
N GLY A 393 10.09 -2.63 24.47
CA GLY A 393 9.62 -1.70 23.45
C GLY A 393 10.75 -1.20 22.55
N GLY A 394 11.91 -0.88 23.13
CA GLY A 394 13.10 -0.51 22.37
C GLY A 394 13.63 -1.62 21.47
N GLU A 395 13.70 -2.85 21.97
CA GLU A 395 14.14 -4.03 21.20
C GLU A 395 13.22 -4.30 20.00
N LEU A 396 11.90 -4.35 20.24
CA LEU A 396 10.91 -4.57 19.18
C LEU A 396 10.92 -3.44 18.14
N ALA A 397 11.03 -2.18 18.57
CA ALA A 397 11.09 -1.05 17.66
C ALA A 397 12.31 -1.12 16.74
N LYS A 398 13.49 -1.48 17.27
CA LYS A 398 14.72 -1.63 16.47
C LYS A 398 14.61 -2.81 15.51
N ALA A 399 14.16 -3.96 15.98
CA ALA A 399 13.95 -5.14 15.14
C ALA A 399 12.97 -4.86 13.99
N ALA A 400 11.88 -4.13 14.25
CA ALA A 400 10.93 -3.74 13.21
C ALA A 400 11.58 -2.85 12.13
N LEU A 401 12.37 -1.85 12.54
CA LEU A 401 13.08 -0.95 11.61
C LEU A 401 14.12 -1.70 10.76
N ASP A 402 14.82 -2.68 11.35
CA ASP A 402 15.81 -3.49 10.64
C ASP A 402 15.16 -4.42 9.60
N LEU A 403 13.97 -4.96 9.92
CA LEU A 403 13.24 -5.86 9.02
C LEU A 403 12.52 -5.14 7.87
N ALA A 404 12.07 -3.90 8.08
CA ALA A 404 11.33 -3.13 7.09
C ALA A 404 11.86 -1.69 6.95
N PRO A 405 13.11 -1.53 6.47
CA PRO A 405 13.69 -0.21 6.28
C PRO A 405 12.89 0.56 5.22
N GLY A 406 12.40 1.75 5.59
CA GLY A 406 11.64 2.63 4.70
C GLY A 406 10.12 2.42 4.71
N ASP A 407 9.58 1.44 5.45
CA ASP A 407 8.13 1.37 5.67
C ASP A 407 7.70 2.50 6.61
N LEU A 408 6.84 3.40 6.13
CA LEU A 408 6.44 4.61 6.84
C LEU A 408 5.62 4.31 8.10
N GLU A 409 4.84 3.23 8.12
CA GLU A 409 4.03 2.85 9.29
C GLU A 409 4.93 2.27 10.38
N VAL A 410 5.89 1.42 10.00
CA VAL A 410 6.93 0.92 10.91
C VAL A 410 7.76 2.08 11.46
N ALA A 411 8.21 2.99 10.59
CA ALA A 411 8.95 4.18 10.99
C ALA A 411 8.19 5.04 12.01
N ALA A 412 6.89 5.23 11.81
CA ALA A 412 6.05 6.01 12.72
C ALA A 412 5.94 5.35 14.11
N TYR A 413 5.52 4.08 14.19
CA TYR A 413 5.31 3.40 15.48
C TYR A 413 6.62 3.12 16.22
N ALA A 414 7.64 2.63 15.52
CA ALA A 414 8.94 2.35 16.10
C ALA A 414 9.67 3.65 16.48
N GLY A 415 9.64 4.67 15.60
CA GLY A 415 10.22 5.98 15.85
C GLY A 415 9.60 6.67 17.05
N TYR A 416 8.27 6.64 17.17
CA TYR A 416 7.58 7.14 18.35
C TYR A 416 8.02 6.40 19.62
N THR A 417 8.11 5.07 19.57
CA THR A 417 8.54 4.27 20.73
C THR A 417 9.96 4.59 21.18
N LEU A 418 10.90 4.71 20.24
CA LEU A 418 12.30 5.06 20.53
C LEU A 418 12.43 6.46 21.14
N ALA A 419 11.66 7.43 20.63
CA ALA A 419 11.65 8.78 21.16
C ALA A 419 10.96 8.88 22.52
N PHE A 420 9.80 8.22 22.68
CA PHE A 420 9.03 8.21 23.92
C PHE A 420 9.80 7.55 25.08
N PHE A 421 10.64 6.55 24.82
CA PHE A 421 11.47 5.96 25.87
C PHE A 421 12.81 6.66 26.10
N GLY A 422 13.06 7.79 25.41
CA GLY A 422 14.32 8.51 25.49
C GLY A 422 15.52 7.70 25.00
N LEU A 423 15.31 6.68 24.16
CA LEU A 423 16.36 5.80 23.65
C LEU A 423 17.11 6.49 22.50
N GLU A 424 16.37 7.02 21.52
CA GLU A 424 16.90 7.68 20.33
C GLU A 424 15.98 8.82 19.91
N ILE A 425 15.88 9.87 20.74
CA ILE A 425 14.90 10.97 20.62
C ILE A 425 14.88 11.60 19.22
N GLU A 426 16.00 12.19 18.79
CA GLU A 426 16.06 12.94 17.52
C GLU A 426 15.81 12.04 16.31
N ARG A 427 16.37 10.83 16.33
CA ARG A 427 16.14 9.82 15.27
C ARG A 427 14.67 9.40 15.24
N GLY A 428 14.08 9.10 16.39
CA GLY A 428 12.69 8.68 16.51
C GLY A 428 11.71 9.75 16.04
N MET A 429 11.91 11.01 16.45
CA MET A 429 11.13 12.14 15.94
C MET A 429 11.32 12.34 14.43
N GLY A 430 12.54 12.18 13.92
CA GLY A 430 12.83 12.21 12.48
C GLY A 430 12.06 11.16 11.69
N LEU A 431 11.95 9.94 12.21
CA LEU A 431 11.17 8.85 11.60
C LEU A 431 9.67 9.16 11.60
N VAL A 432 9.13 9.73 12.69
CA VAL A 432 7.72 10.14 12.74
C VAL A 432 7.44 11.29 11.77
N ARG A 433 8.34 12.28 11.67
CA ARG A 433 8.25 13.36 10.67
C ARG A 433 8.25 12.82 9.25
N GLN A 434 9.15 11.88 8.94
CA GLN A 434 9.18 11.21 7.64
C GLN A 434 7.85 10.50 7.33
N ALA A 435 7.19 9.91 8.32
CA ALA A 435 5.88 9.30 8.13
C ALA A 435 4.78 10.34 7.85
N CYS A 436 4.80 11.49 8.53
CA CYS A 436 3.88 12.61 8.24
C CYS A 436 4.08 13.14 6.81
N ASP A 437 5.33 13.33 6.37
CA ASP A 437 5.65 13.87 5.05
C ASP A 437 5.35 12.84 3.94
N GLY A 438 5.67 11.57 4.18
CA GLY A 438 5.48 10.48 3.23
C GLY A 438 4.02 10.05 3.08
N CYS A 439 3.23 10.15 4.15
CA CYS A 439 1.79 9.87 4.15
C CYS A 439 1.01 10.95 4.91
N PRO A 440 0.74 12.12 4.30
CA PRO A 440 0.08 13.25 4.95
C PRO A 440 -1.31 12.96 5.51
N SER A 441 -1.96 11.89 5.06
CA SER A 441 -3.26 11.42 5.57
C SER A 441 -3.17 10.53 6.82
N PHE A 442 -1.96 10.16 7.27
CA PHE A 442 -1.79 9.27 8.41
C PHE A 442 -1.95 10.01 9.74
N ALA A 443 -3.21 10.26 10.14
CA ALA A 443 -3.57 11.05 11.33
C ALA A 443 -2.84 10.64 12.61
N TRP A 444 -2.60 9.33 12.81
CA TRP A 444 -1.89 8.83 13.98
C TRP A 444 -0.45 9.38 14.09
N ALA A 445 0.26 9.54 12.96
CA ALA A 445 1.62 10.08 12.96
C ALA A 445 1.64 11.55 13.38
N TRP A 446 0.68 12.36 12.91
CA TRP A 446 0.53 13.76 13.31
C TRP A 446 0.25 13.91 14.82
N THR A 447 -0.69 13.14 15.37
CA THR A 447 -0.94 13.11 16.83
C THR A 447 0.30 12.67 17.60
N SER A 448 1.03 11.69 17.09
CA SER A 448 2.24 11.17 17.74
C SER A 448 3.40 12.16 17.68
N LEU A 449 3.54 12.92 16.61
CA LEU A 449 4.51 14.01 16.53
C LEU A 449 4.14 15.14 17.50
N ALA A 450 2.86 15.56 17.55
CA ALA A 450 2.39 16.56 18.52
C ALA A 450 2.72 16.15 19.97
N MET A 451 2.54 14.87 20.30
CA MET A 451 2.92 14.31 21.60
C MET A 451 4.42 14.41 21.87
N LEU A 452 5.28 14.07 20.90
CA LEU A 452 6.73 14.14 21.07
C LEU A 452 7.23 15.59 21.16
N GLU A 453 6.68 16.50 20.36
CA GLU A 453 7.01 17.93 20.42
C GLU A 453 6.59 18.55 21.76
N ALA A 454 5.41 18.17 22.29
CA ALA A 454 4.98 18.57 23.63
C ALA A 454 5.97 18.09 24.71
N LEU A 455 6.48 16.86 24.60
CA LEU A 455 7.51 16.34 25.51
C LEU A 455 8.86 17.06 25.34
N GLN A 456 9.18 17.58 24.15
CA GLN A 456 10.38 18.39 23.95
C GLN A 456 10.21 19.88 24.26
N GLY A 457 9.01 20.31 24.66
CA GLY A 457 8.72 21.69 25.03
C GLY A 457 8.61 22.64 23.83
N ASP A 458 8.45 22.15 22.60
CA ASP A 458 8.22 22.97 21.40
C ASP A 458 6.72 23.26 21.25
N SER A 459 6.20 24.06 22.18
CA SER A 459 4.76 24.34 22.34
C SER A 459 4.12 25.00 21.12
N ASP A 460 4.90 25.71 20.31
CA ASP A 460 4.39 26.50 19.18
C ASP A 460 3.83 25.61 18.05
N LYS A 461 4.36 24.39 17.90
CA LYS A 461 3.94 23.47 16.82
C LYS A 461 2.82 22.52 17.21
N VAL A 462 2.61 22.27 18.51
CA VAL A 462 1.73 21.20 19.00
C VAL A 462 0.28 21.41 18.57
N LEU A 463 -0.22 22.65 18.66
CA LEU A 463 -1.60 22.97 18.30
C LEU A 463 -1.85 22.79 16.80
N ASP A 464 -0.90 23.17 15.95
CA ASP A 464 -0.99 22.99 14.51
C ASP A 464 -0.98 21.50 14.13
N LEU A 465 -0.07 20.72 14.72
CA LEU A 465 0.03 19.27 14.49
C LEU A 465 -1.23 18.54 14.96
N ALA A 466 -1.74 18.86 16.15
CA ALA A 466 -2.97 18.28 16.68
C ALA A 466 -4.19 18.71 15.86
N GLY A 467 -4.25 19.97 15.42
CA GLY A 467 -5.28 20.50 14.53
C GLY A 467 -5.30 19.75 13.20
N ARG A 468 -4.12 19.49 12.61
CA ARG A 468 -4.00 18.67 11.40
C ARG A 468 -4.50 17.25 11.61
N ALA A 469 -4.10 16.61 12.71
CA ALA A 469 -4.58 15.27 13.04
C ALA A 469 -6.12 15.23 13.18
N ARG A 470 -6.72 16.24 13.83
CA ARG A 470 -8.17 16.34 14.00
C ARG A 470 -8.92 16.55 12.69
N GLN A 471 -8.37 17.33 11.77
CA GLN A 471 -8.94 17.50 10.43
C GLN A 471 -8.95 16.19 9.65
N LEU A 472 -7.87 15.41 9.75
CA LEU A 472 -7.72 14.13 9.06
C LEU A 472 -8.60 13.03 9.66
N ASN A 473 -8.78 13.03 10.99
CA ASN A 473 -9.64 12.06 11.67
C ASN A 473 -10.48 12.75 12.76
N PRO A 474 -11.64 13.35 12.39
CA PRO A 474 -12.49 14.07 13.34
C PRO A 474 -13.06 13.19 14.46
N LYS A 475 -13.14 11.88 14.23
CA LYS A 475 -13.71 10.87 15.13
C LYS A 475 -12.64 9.90 15.65
N ASP A 476 -11.39 10.37 15.78
CA ASP A 476 -10.29 9.55 16.29
C ASP A 476 -10.63 8.97 17.68
N PRO A 477 -10.74 7.64 17.83
CA PRO A 477 -11.06 7.04 19.12
C PRO A 477 -9.93 7.23 20.15
N LEU A 478 -8.73 7.61 19.70
CA LEU A 478 -7.57 7.90 20.54
C LEU A 478 -7.28 9.40 20.66
N TRP A 479 -8.25 10.26 20.36
CA TRP A 479 -8.09 11.72 20.42
C TRP A 479 -7.61 12.22 21.80
N PHE A 480 -7.92 11.52 22.89
CA PHE A 480 -7.40 11.85 24.22
C PHE A 480 -5.87 11.92 24.28
N ARG A 481 -5.15 11.25 23.37
CA ARG A 481 -3.69 11.40 23.24
C ARG A 481 -3.30 12.82 22.83
N ALA A 482 -3.96 13.39 21.82
CA ALA A 482 -3.71 14.78 21.43
C ALA A 482 -4.03 15.75 22.58
N LEU A 483 -5.08 15.46 23.37
CA LEU A 483 -5.45 16.26 24.53
C LEU A 483 -4.40 16.24 25.65
N VAL A 484 -3.61 15.16 25.79
CA VAL A 484 -2.44 15.16 26.68
C VAL A 484 -1.44 16.22 26.21
N ALA A 485 -1.09 16.23 24.93
CA ALA A 485 -0.15 17.20 24.35
C ALA A 485 -0.68 18.64 24.49
N ILE A 486 -1.96 18.87 24.18
CA ILE A 486 -2.62 20.17 24.29
C ILE A 486 -2.62 20.66 25.75
N ALA A 487 -3.03 19.82 26.71
CA ALA A 487 -3.01 20.17 28.13
C ALA A 487 -1.60 20.51 28.61
N ALA A 488 -0.58 19.75 28.16
CA ALA A 488 0.81 20.01 28.50
C ALA A 488 1.28 21.39 28.02
N VAL A 489 1.04 21.74 26.76
CA VAL A 489 1.53 23.03 26.20
C VAL A 489 0.76 24.23 26.71
N HIS A 490 -0.54 24.10 26.99
CA HIS A 490 -1.30 25.17 27.63
C HIS A 490 -0.82 25.40 29.06
N ARG A 491 -0.55 24.34 29.83
CA ARG A 491 0.03 24.44 31.17
C ARG A 491 1.40 25.13 31.13
N ASP A 492 2.28 24.71 30.22
CA ASP A 492 3.64 25.27 30.09
C ASP A 492 3.62 26.74 29.61
N ALA A 493 2.57 27.15 28.90
CA ALA A 493 2.34 28.54 28.51
C ALA A 493 1.62 29.38 29.57
N GLY A 494 1.30 28.82 30.75
CA GLY A 494 0.55 29.51 31.81
C GLY A 494 -0.95 29.69 31.53
N ARG A 495 -1.48 29.02 30.50
CA ARG A 495 -2.89 29.02 30.11
C ARG A 495 -3.65 27.90 30.83
N PHE A 496 -3.81 28.05 32.14
CA PHE A 496 -4.28 26.97 33.01
C PHE A 496 -5.77 26.64 32.84
N ASP A 497 -6.62 27.59 32.47
CA ASP A 497 -8.03 27.32 32.14
C ASP A 497 -8.16 26.40 30.91
N GLU A 498 -7.41 26.68 29.84
CA GLU A 498 -7.39 25.85 28.64
C GLU A 498 -6.73 24.49 28.90
N ALA A 499 -5.69 24.45 29.74
CA ALA A 499 -5.08 23.19 30.16
C ALA A 499 -6.06 22.32 30.95
N LEU A 500 -6.83 22.91 31.85
CA LEU A 500 -7.90 22.25 32.59
C LEU A 500 -8.98 21.71 31.66
N GLN A 501 -9.45 22.52 30.71
CA GLN A 501 -10.47 22.11 29.74
C GLN A 501 -10.00 20.92 28.89
N ALA A 502 -8.79 20.99 28.33
CA ALA A 502 -8.22 19.91 27.52
C ALA A 502 -8.07 18.61 28.33
N ALA A 503 -7.59 18.71 29.58
CA ALA A 503 -7.44 17.54 30.45
C ALA A 503 -8.79 16.91 30.82
N GLN A 504 -9.82 17.73 31.09
CA GLN A 504 -11.18 17.26 31.35
C GLN A 504 -11.80 16.56 30.14
N GLU A 505 -11.69 17.15 28.95
CA GLU A 505 -12.15 16.51 27.70
C GLU A 505 -11.45 15.16 27.50
N GLY A 506 -10.14 15.09 27.76
CA GLY A 506 -9.37 13.86 27.59
C GLY A 506 -9.83 12.76 28.54
N LEU A 507 -10.13 13.09 29.80
CA LEU A 507 -10.63 12.13 30.79
C LEU A 507 -12.07 11.71 30.54
N GLN A 508 -12.90 12.55 29.89
CA GLN A 508 -14.23 12.14 29.43
C GLN A 508 -14.14 11.06 28.34
N LEU A 509 -13.13 11.15 27.46
CA LEU A 509 -12.89 10.17 26.41
C LEU A 509 -12.22 8.89 26.95
N ASN A 510 -11.26 9.02 27.85
CA ASN A 510 -10.60 7.89 28.49
C ASN A 510 -10.18 8.22 29.95
N PRO A 511 -10.91 7.73 30.96
CA PRO A 511 -10.62 8.02 32.35
C PRO A 511 -9.41 7.26 32.91
N ASN A 512 -8.78 6.38 32.12
CA ASN A 512 -7.65 5.56 32.59
C ASN A 512 -6.27 6.18 32.27
N VAL A 513 -6.21 7.47 31.90
CA VAL A 513 -4.98 8.12 31.47
C VAL A 513 -4.39 8.94 32.63
N VAL A 514 -3.45 8.35 33.37
CA VAL A 514 -2.84 8.95 34.58
C VAL A 514 -2.26 10.36 34.33
N VAL A 515 -1.58 10.55 33.20
CA VAL A 515 -0.94 11.85 32.89
C VAL A 515 -1.95 13.00 32.73
N LEU A 516 -3.19 12.72 32.32
CA LEU A 516 -4.24 13.76 32.26
C LEU A 516 -4.66 14.22 33.66
N TYR A 517 -4.69 13.32 34.64
CA TYR A 517 -4.94 13.73 36.03
C TYR A 517 -3.82 14.64 36.55
N VAL A 518 -2.55 14.37 36.20
CA VAL A 518 -1.43 15.24 36.59
C VAL A 518 -1.61 16.66 36.01
N HIS A 519 -1.91 16.78 34.71
CA HIS A 519 -2.17 18.09 34.11
C HIS A 519 -3.36 18.81 34.74
N LEU A 520 -4.44 18.08 35.00
CA LEU A 520 -5.65 18.59 35.61
C LEU A 520 -5.43 19.07 37.05
N ILE A 521 -4.71 18.29 37.86
CA ILE A 521 -4.37 18.64 39.25
C ILE A 521 -3.51 19.90 39.28
N CYS A 522 -2.47 19.98 38.45
CA CYS A 522 -1.61 21.18 38.38
C CYS A 522 -2.44 22.42 38.00
N ALA A 523 -3.32 22.30 37.01
CA ALA A 523 -4.19 23.42 36.60
C ALA A 523 -5.17 23.83 37.70
N LEU A 524 -5.80 22.89 38.40
CA LEU A 524 -6.68 23.21 39.53
C LEU A 524 -5.95 23.85 40.70
N CYS A 525 -4.71 23.43 41.00
CA CYS A 525 -3.92 24.04 42.06
C CYS A 525 -3.58 25.49 41.75
N GLU A 526 -3.23 25.80 40.51
CA GLU A 526 -2.92 27.18 40.10
C GLU A 526 -4.17 28.07 40.05
N LEU A 527 -5.33 27.51 39.71
CA LEU A 527 -6.61 28.21 39.70
C LEU A 527 -7.26 28.33 41.11
N ASP A 528 -6.51 28.06 42.18
CA ASP A 528 -6.97 28.08 43.59
C ASP A 528 -8.15 27.13 43.89
N ARG A 529 -8.32 26.05 43.11
CA ARG A 529 -9.40 25.06 43.25
C ARG A 529 -8.93 23.79 43.96
N MET A 530 -8.37 23.97 45.16
CA MET A 530 -7.68 22.92 45.91
C MET A 530 -8.54 21.70 46.28
N ASP A 531 -9.82 21.89 46.61
CA ASP A 531 -10.72 20.78 46.98
C ASP A 531 -10.99 19.85 45.80
N GLU A 532 -11.15 20.42 44.61
CA GLU A 532 -11.29 19.66 43.37
C GLU A 532 -9.97 18.94 43.03
N ALA A 533 -8.83 19.61 43.22
CA ALA A 533 -7.51 19.02 42.98
C ALA A 533 -7.27 17.79 43.87
N ARG A 534 -7.63 17.86 45.16
CA ARG A 534 -7.57 16.71 46.09
C ARG A 534 -8.50 15.57 45.66
N THR A 535 -9.71 15.91 45.19
CA THR A 535 -10.65 14.90 44.68
C THR A 535 -10.06 14.15 43.48
N MET A 536 -9.37 14.86 42.59
CA MET A 536 -8.74 14.28 41.41
C MET A 536 -7.49 13.48 41.76
N ALA A 537 -6.71 13.91 42.77
CA ALA A 537 -5.60 13.16 43.32
C ALA A 537 -6.05 11.81 43.92
N SER A 538 -7.17 11.79 44.65
CA SER A 538 -7.75 10.53 45.14
C SER A 538 -8.10 9.58 44.00
N ARG A 539 -8.76 10.08 42.94
CA ARG A 539 -9.09 9.27 41.76
C ARG A 539 -7.85 8.75 41.03
N LEU A 540 -6.79 9.55 40.96
CA LEU A 540 -5.50 9.14 40.41
C LEU A 540 -4.95 7.94 41.21
N LEU A 541 -4.96 8.01 42.54
CA LEU A 541 -4.48 6.92 43.41
C LEU A 541 -5.38 5.68 43.37
N ASP A 542 -6.70 5.84 43.18
CA ASP A 542 -7.60 4.70 42.96
C ASP A 542 -7.25 3.94 41.67
N LEU A 543 -6.85 4.68 40.62
CA LEU A 543 -6.44 4.12 39.33
C LEU A 543 -5.02 3.55 39.36
N SER A 544 -4.09 4.25 40.02
CA SER A 544 -2.71 3.83 40.19
C SER A 544 -2.27 3.98 41.66
N PRO A 545 -2.48 2.94 42.48
CA PRO A 545 -2.08 2.95 43.88
C PRO A 545 -0.57 3.07 44.10
N GLU A 546 0.23 2.75 43.08
CA GLU A 546 1.70 2.83 43.11
C GLU A 546 2.26 4.17 42.62
N PHE A 547 1.39 5.13 42.29
CA PHE A 547 1.84 6.45 41.84
C PHE A 547 2.63 7.17 42.93
N SER A 548 3.77 7.72 42.53
CA SER A 548 4.55 8.68 43.30
C SER A 548 5.08 9.76 42.38
N VAL A 549 5.26 10.96 42.93
CA VAL A 549 5.78 12.12 42.19
C VAL A 549 7.19 11.81 41.67
N SER A 550 8.06 11.20 42.48
CA SER A 550 9.42 10.80 42.10
C SER A 550 9.45 9.80 40.94
N ARG A 551 8.63 8.74 40.95
CA ARG A 551 8.56 7.79 39.82
C ARG A 551 8.02 8.44 38.55
N PHE A 552 7.01 9.29 38.68
CA PHE A 552 6.48 10.06 37.55
C PHE A 552 7.57 10.96 36.96
N GLN A 553 8.40 11.56 37.83
CA GLN A 553 9.53 12.37 37.42
C GLN A 553 10.67 11.56 36.78
N ASP A 554 10.95 10.36 37.28
CA ASP A 554 12.03 9.54 36.71
C ASP A 554 11.72 9.13 35.26
N HIS A 555 10.44 8.90 34.94
CA HIS A 555 10.01 8.59 33.58
C HIS A 555 10.23 9.76 32.60
N HIS A 556 9.93 10.98 33.03
CA HIS A 556 9.97 12.14 32.14
C HIS A 556 11.34 12.84 32.09
N LYS A 557 12.34 12.40 32.87
CA LYS A 557 13.67 13.04 32.98
C LYS A 557 14.43 13.19 31.65
N TYR A 558 14.05 12.43 30.63
CA TYR A 558 14.63 12.48 29.29
C TYR A 558 14.01 13.57 28.39
N PHE A 559 12.96 14.24 28.87
CA PHE A 559 12.17 15.22 28.14
C PHE A 559 12.42 16.63 28.66
N ARG A 560 12.35 17.61 27.76
CA ARG A 560 12.56 19.04 28.10
C ARG A 560 11.29 19.72 28.63
N ALA A 561 10.12 19.09 28.48
CA ALA A 561 8.84 19.62 28.96
C ALA A 561 8.81 19.85 30.47
N ALA A 562 8.06 20.87 30.90
CA ALA A 562 8.15 21.41 32.26
C ALA A 562 7.41 20.59 33.34
N LEU A 563 7.16 19.30 33.11
CA LEU A 563 6.50 18.42 34.08
C LEU A 563 7.33 18.24 35.37
N HIS A 564 8.65 18.39 35.30
CA HIS A 564 9.58 18.34 36.46
C HIS A 564 9.80 19.67 37.18
N THR A 565 9.03 20.71 36.88
CA THR A 565 9.23 21.98 37.56
C THR A 565 9.04 21.82 39.07
N ALA A 566 9.83 22.55 39.85
CA ALA A 566 9.68 22.59 41.30
C ALA A 566 8.25 22.99 41.70
N GLN A 567 7.58 23.79 40.87
CA GLN A 567 6.20 24.22 41.06
C GLN A 567 5.20 23.05 40.93
N ASN A 568 5.26 22.27 39.84
CA ASN A 568 4.38 21.10 39.67
C ASN A 568 4.58 20.09 40.81
N THR A 569 5.84 19.86 41.21
CA THR A 569 6.17 18.97 42.33
C THR A 569 5.45 19.43 43.60
N ARG A 570 5.54 20.73 43.92
CA ARG A 570 4.85 21.32 45.08
C ARG A 570 3.34 21.14 45.01
N TRP A 571 2.71 21.38 43.86
CA TRP A 571 1.26 21.21 43.71
C TRP A 571 0.84 19.76 43.91
N LEU A 572 1.52 18.81 43.28
CA LEU A 572 1.21 17.39 43.39
C LEU A 572 1.35 16.89 44.83
N THR A 573 2.42 17.28 45.54
CA THR A 573 2.59 16.94 46.96
C THR A 573 1.56 17.64 47.84
N ALA A 574 1.18 18.90 47.55
CA ALA A 574 0.22 19.67 48.35
C ALA A 574 -1.19 19.06 48.37
N VAL A 575 -1.57 18.34 47.31
CA VAL A 575 -2.86 17.62 47.22
C VAL A 575 -2.81 16.21 47.82
N GLY A 576 -1.66 15.79 48.36
CA GLY A 576 -1.50 14.52 49.08
C GLY A 576 -1.03 13.35 48.23
N LEU A 577 -0.45 13.58 47.05
CA LEU A 577 0.19 12.51 46.28
C LEU A 577 1.52 12.09 46.94
N PRO A 578 1.85 10.78 47.00
CA PRO A 578 3.11 10.29 47.56
C PRO A 578 4.33 10.84 46.83
N GLU A 579 5.41 11.09 47.58
CA GLU A 579 6.70 11.53 47.02
C GLU A 579 7.45 10.39 46.33
#